data_AF-A0A1D1Y2Z6-F1
#
_entry.id   AF-A0A1D1Y2Z6-F1
#
_cell.length_a   1.000
_cell.length_b   1.000
_cell.length_c   1.000
_cell.angle_alpha   90.00
_cell.angle_beta   90.00
_cell.angle_gamma   90.00
#
_symmetry.space_group_name_H-M   'P 1'
#
loop_
_entity.id
_entity.type
_entity.pdbx_description
1 polymer ?
#
loop_
_entity_poly.entity_id
_entity_poly.type
_entity_poly.pdbx_seq_one_letter_code
_entity_poly.pdbx_strand_id
1 'polypeptide(L)'
;ILGIYQVTSKQLKGGRESKMDLLVMENLMFGRIITRLYDLKGSSRSRYNADSSGTNKVLLDQNLIESMPTSPIFVGNKAKRLLERAVWNDTAFLASIDVMDYSLLVGVDEEKHELVLGIIDFMRQYTWDKHLETWVKATGILGGPKNASPTVISPLQYKKRFRKAMS
;
A
#
# COMPACT_ATOMS: atom_id res chain seq x y z
N ILE A 1 7.96 -11.76 7.22
CA ILE A 1 7.28 -11.83 8.55
C ILE A 1 8.17 -12.63 9.47
N LEU A 2 8.52 -12.08 10.64
CA LEU A 2 9.42 -12.72 11.61
C LEU A 2 8.65 -13.46 12.71
N GLY A 3 7.45 -12.99 13.06
CA GLY A 3 6.60 -13.67 14.03
C GLY A 3 5.26 -12.98 14.25
N ILE A 4 4.31 -13.73 14.80
CA ILE A 4 3.00 -13.24 15.24
C ILE A 4 2.87 -13.61 16.72
N TYR A 5 2.58 -12.64 17.56
CA TYR A 5 2.55 -12.78 19.01
C TYR A 5 1.25 -12.20 19.57
N GLN A 6 0.79 -12.75 20.69
CA GLN A 6 -0.26 -12.15 21.49
C GLN A 6 0.31 -11.80 22.86
N VAL A 7 0.20 -10.53 23.24
CA VAL A 7 0.62 -10.02 24.55
C VAL A 7 -0.64 -9.77 25.38
N THR A 8 -0.70 -10.40 26.55
CA THR A 8 -1.78 -10.19 27.52
C THR A 8 -1.21 -9.48 28.75
N SER A 9 -1.74 -8.31 29.08
CA SER A 9 -1.39 -7.57 30.29
C SER A 9 -2.57 -7.60 31.26
N LYS A 10 -2.29 -8.02 32.51
CA LYS A 10 -3.28 -8.06 33.59
C LYS A 10 -2.92 -7.00 34.62
N GLN A 11 -3.77 -5.98 34.79
CA GLN A 11 -3.60 -5.03 35.88
C GLN A 11 -4.07 -5.64 37.20
N LEU A 12 -3.12 -5.86 38.12
CA LEU A 12 -3.38 -6.45 39.44
C LEU A 12 -4.33 -5.60 40.30
N LYS A 13 -4.31 -4.27 40.14
CA LYS A 13 -5.26 -3.34 40.76
C LYS A 13 -6.28 -2.91 39.70
N GLY A 14 -7.52 -3.40 39.80
CA GLY A 14 -8.62 -3.02 38.91
C GLY A 14 -9.14 -4.12 37.97
N GLY A 15 -8.51 -5.30 37.95
CA GLY A 15 -9.02 -6.48 37.24
C GLY A 15 -9.11 -6.35 35.72
N ARG A 16 -8.55 -5.28 35.14
CA ARG A 16 -8.60 -5.02 33.71
C ARG A 16 -7.53 -5.86 33.01
N GLU A 17 -7.98 -6.71 32.10
CA GLU A 17 -7.13 -7.46 31.17
C GLU A 17 -7.12 -6.75 29.82
N SER A 18 -5.94 -6.49 29.27
CA SER A 18 -5.77 -6.02 27.90
C SER A 18 -5.02 -7.08 27.09
N LYS A 19 -5.54 -7.36 25.89
CA LYS A 19 -4.89 -8.24 24.92
C LYS A 19 -4.50 -7.41 23.70
N MET A 20 -3.32 -7.68 23.17
CA MET A 20 -2.79 -7.03 21.97
C MET A 20 -2.13 -8.09 21.09
N ASP A 21 -2.56 -8.15 19.83
CA ASP A 21 -1.92 -8.97 18.80
C ASP A 21 -0.84 -8.14 18.09
N LEU A 22 0.34 -8.72 17.92
CA LEU A 22 1.53 -8.09 17.35
C LEU A 22 2.01 -8.91 16.15
N LEU A 23 2.24 -8.23 15.05
CA LEU A 23 3.00 -8.76 13.91
C LEU A 23 4.38 -8.12 13.92
N VAL A 24 5.42 -8.97 13.94
CA VAL A 24 6.81 -8.52 13.82
C VAL A 24 7.30 -8.81 12.42
N MET A 25 7.82 -7.78 11.76
CA MET A 25 8.35 -7.86 10.40
C MET A 25 9.55 -6.92 10.24
N GLU A 26 10.26 -7.09 9.13
CA GLU A 26 11.39 -6.25 8.78
C GLU A 26 10.96 -4.79 8.62
N ASN A 27 11.79 -3.88 9.11
CA ASN A 27 11.64 -2.46 8.85
C ASN A 27 12.44 -2.08 7.60
N LEU A 28 11.74 -1.82 6.50
CA LEU A 28 12.33 -1.46 5.21
C LEU A 28 13.30 -0.27 5.32
N MET A 29 13.02 0.70 6.19
CA MET A 29 13.78 1.95 6.27
C MET A 29 14.90 1.92 7.31
N PHE A 30 15.20 0.75 7.90
CA PHE A 30 16.19 0.64 8.95
C PHE A 30 17.61 0.97 8.46
N GLY A 31 18.32 1.84 9.18
CA GLY A 31 19.69 2.24 8.84
C GLY A 31 19.81 3.09 7.57
N ARG A 32 18.71 3.75 7.16
CA ARG A 32 18.62 4.62 5.97
C ARG A 32 18.27 6.05 6.37
N ILE A 33 18.80 7.02 5.63
CA ILE A 33 18.41 8.42 5.77
C ILE A 33 17.47 8.75 4.62
N ILE A 34 16.17 8.57 4.86
CA ILE A 34 15.14 8.72 3.85
C ILE A 34 14.79 10.21 3.70
N THR A 35 15.15 10.80 2.56
CA THR A 35 14.83 12.20 2.24
C THR A 35 13.42 12.35 1.69
N ARG A 36 12.95 11.34 0.95
CA ARG A 36 11.61 11.27 0.37
C ARG A 36 11.03 9.88 0.59
N LEU A 37 9.82 9.82 1.14
CA LEU A 37 9.11 8.57 1.39
C LEU A 37 7.76 8.63 0.67
N TYR A 38 7.51 7.66 -0.21
CA TYR A 38 6.25 7.56 -0.94
C TYR A 38 5.50 6.28 -0.55
N ASP A 39 4.20 6.40 -0.34
CA ASP A 39 3.26 5.28 -0.36
C ASP A 39 2.53 5.35 -1.71
N LEU A 40 2.63 4.31 -2.53
CA LEU A 40 2.08 4.32 -3.90
C LEU A 40 1.07 3.18 -4.10
N LYS A 41 -0.14 3.50 -4.57
CA LYS A 41 -1.23 2.51 -4.80
C LYS A 41 -1.60 2.34 -6.27
N GLY A 42 -1.04 3.17 -7.14
CA GLY A 42 -1.38 3.25 -8.55
C GLY A 42 -2.78 3.82 -8.81
N SER A 43 -3.30 4.67 -7.92
CA SER A 43 -4.59 5.35 -8.11
C SER A 43 -4.45 6.86 -7.96
N SER A 44 -5.31 7.63 -8.63
CA SER A 44 -5.21 9.09 -8.63
C SER A 44 -6.15 9.78 -7.62
N ARG A 45 -7.29 9.16 -7.28
CA ARG A 45 -8.31 9.78 -6.42
C ARG A 45 -7.88 9.76 -4.94
N SER A 46 -7.89 10.91 -4.27
CA SER A 46 -7.50 11.05 -2.85
C SER A 46 -6.07 10.58 -2.57
N ARG A 47 -5.16 10.78 -3.53
CA ARG A 47 -3.76 10.35 -3.46
C ARG A 47 -2.79 11.51 -3.58
N TYR A 48 -3.10 12.61 -2.88
CA TYR A 48 -2.23 13.76 -2.70
C TYR A 48 -2.12 14.09 -1.21
N ASN A 49 -0.90 14.26 -0.72
CA ASN A 49 -0.64 14.82 0.60
C ASN A 49 -0.24 16.29 0.47
N ALA A 50 -1.04 17.19 1.05
CA ALA A 50 -0.81 18.62 1.04
C ALA A 50 -0.01 19.11 2.24
N ASP A 51 0.20 18.26 3.26
CA ASP A 51 0.87 18.66 4.48
C ASP A 51 2.39 18.67 4.29
N SER A 52 2.93 19.86 4.13
CA SER A 52 4.37 20.13 4.05
C SER A 52 5.00 20.47 5.41
N SER A 53 4.20 20.48 6.50
CA SER A 53 4.53 21.21 7.73
C SER A 53 5.18 20.39 8.86
N GLY A 54 5.39 19.07 8.69
CA GLY A 54 6.51 18.40 9.35
C GLY A 54 6.23 17.22 10.29
N THR A 55 5.00 16.68 10.37
CA THR A 55 4.74 15.46 11.18
C THR A 55 4.49 14.20 10.34
N ASN A 56 3.91 14.32 9.14
CA ASN A 56 3.68 13.18 8.24
C ASN A 56 4.15 13.47 6.81
N LYS A 57 5.44 13.19 6.55
CA LYS A 57 6.11 13.43 5.26
C LYS A 57 5.87 12.33 4.21
N VAL A 58 4.93 11.41 4.43
CA VAL A 58 4.65 10.36 3.44
C VAL A 58 3.92 10.97 2.25
N LEU A 59 4.58 10.96 1.10
CA LEU A 59 4.08 11.44 -0.18
C LEU A 59 3.27 10.35 -0.88
N LEU A 60 2.32 10.73 -1.72
CA LEU A 60 1.44 9.79 -2.42
C LEU A 60 1.64 9.84 -3.93
N ASP A 61 0.84 9.08 -4.69
CA ASP A 61 0.95 8.93 -6.14
C ASP A 61 0.97 10.28 -6.88
N GLN A 62 0.10 11.22 -6.50
CA GLN A 62 0.02 12.52 -7.17
C GLN A 62 1.25 13.39 -6.86
N ASN A 63 1.75 13.35 -5.61
CA ASN A 63 2.98 14.04 -5.24
C ASN A 63 4.18 13.51 -6.04
N LEU A 64 4.25 12.19 -6.28
CA LEU A 64 5.30 11.59 -7.10
C LEU A 64 5.26 12.15 -8.52
N ILE A 65 4.09 12.13 -9.16
CA ILE A 65 3.90 12.62 -10.53
C ILE A 65 4.32 14.09 -10.66
N GLU A 66 3.93 14.93 -9.70
CA GLU A 66 4.28 16.36 -9.69
C GLU A 66 5.77 16.60 -9.45
N SER A 67 6.45 15.72 -8.71
CA SER A 67 7.88 15.85 -8.45
C SER A 67 8.78 15.37 -9.61
N MET A 68 8.28 14.52 -10.51
CA MET A 68 9.10 13.92 -11.58
C MET A 68 9.79 14.93 -12.52
N PRO A 69 9.17 16.05 -12.94
CA PRO A 69 9.82 17.03 -13.81
C PRO A 69 11.01 17.74 -13.16
N THR A 70 10.99 17.89 -11.82
CA THR A 70 11.99 18.68 -11.07
C THR A 70 12.97 17.82 -10.28
N SER A 71 12.57 16.61 -9.88
CA SER A 71 13.36 15.68 -9.08
C SER A 71 13.10 14.22 -9.51
N PRO A 72 13.54 13.85 -10.73
CA PRO A 72 13.31 12.52 -11.29
C PRO A 72 14.02 11.42 -10.50
N ILE A 73 13.43 10.23 -10.50
CA ILE A 73 14.04 9.02 -9.96
C ILE A 73 14.63 8.21 -11.11
N PHE A 74 15.95 8.06 -11.13
CA PHE A 74 16.65 7.26 -12.13
C PHE A 74 16.94 5.85 -11.60
N VAL A 75 16.62 4.84 -12.40
CA VAL A 75 16.89 3.43 -12.10
C VAL A 75 17.55 2.79 -13.30
N GLY A 76 18.67 2.11 -13.09
CA GLY A 76 19.35 1.40 -14.17
C GLY A 76 18.48 0.28 -14.75
N ASN A 77 18.59 0.03 -16.05
CA ASN A 77 17.75 -0.94 -16.79
C ASN A 77 17.67 -2.32 -16.14
N LYS A 78 18.78 -2.84 -15.59
CA LYS A 78 18.81 -4.14 -14.89
C LYS A 78 17.98 -4.10 -13.62
N ALA A 79 18.14 -3.06 -12.80
CA ALA A 79 17.39 -2.90 -11.56
C ALA A 79 15.89 -2.67 -11.84
N LYS A 80 15.56 -1.87 -12.85
CA LYS A 80 14.16 -1.64 -13.29
C LYS A 80 13.47 -2.96 -13.66
N ARG A 81 14.11 -3.80 -14.47
CA ARG A 81 13.56 -5.13 -14.83
C ARG A 81 13.38 -6.06 -13.63
N LEU A 82 14.30 -6.02 -12.68
CA LEU A 82 14.19 -6.81 -11.44
C LEU A 82 13.00 -6.34 -10.60
N LEU A 83 12.84 -5.03 -10.45
CA LEU A 83 11.71 -4.43 -9.76
C LEU A 83 10.38 -4.81 -10.43
N GLU A 84 10.25 -4.64 -11.74
CA GLU A 84 9.04 -5.00 -12.50
C GLU A 84 8.68 -6.47 -12.32
N ARG A 85 9.67 -7.36 -12.38
CA ARG A 85 9.46 -8.81 -12.19
C ARG A 85 9.05 -9.14 -10.76
N ALA A 86 9.65 -8.52 -9.76
CA ALA A 86 9.28 -8.69 -8.35
C ALA A 86 7.84 -8.22 -8.11
N VAL A 87 7.50 -7.00 -8.55
CA VAL A 87 6.13 -6.46 -8.47
C VAL A 87 5.15 -7.36 -9.21
N TRP A 88 5.51 -7.89 -10.38
CA TRP A 88 4.65 -8.80 -11.11
C TRP A 88 4.39 -10.08 -10.31
N ASN A 89 5.43 -10.73 -9.79
CA ASN A 89 5.28 -11.98 -9.05
C ASN A 89 4.49 -11.78 -7.75
N ASP A 90 4.85 -10.78 -6.95
CA ASP A 90 4.23 -10.55 -5.64
C ASP A 90 2.76 -10.18 -5.79
N THR A 91 2.43 -9.29 -6.73
CA THR A 91 1.03 -8.92 -6.98
C THR A 91 0.22 -10.05 -7.63
N ALA A 92 0.87 -11.01 -8.31
CA ALA A 92 0.19 -12.24 -8.73
C ALA A 92 -0.21 -13.09 -7.53
N PHE A 93 0.71 -13.28 -6.58
CA PHE A 93 0.47 -13.98 -5.34
C PHE A 93 -0.63 -13.30 -4.51
N LEU A 94 -0.53 -11.99 -4.27
CA LEU A 94 -1.53 -11.24 -3.49
C LEU A 94 -2.94 -11.35 -4.08
N ALA A 95 -3.06 -11.26 -5.41
CA ALA A 95 -4.35 -11.45 -6.07
C ALA A 95 -4.87 -12.90 -6.00
N SER A 96 -4.00 -13.90 -5.88
CA SER A 96 -4.41 -15.31 -5.74
C SER A 96 -4.99 -15.65 -4.36
N ILE A 97 -4.75 -14.79 -3.36
CA ILE A 97 -5.26 -14.90 -1.99
C ILE A 97 -6.23 -13.74 -1.66
N ASP A 98 -6.80 -13.11 -2.69
CA ASP A 98 -7.78 -12.02 -2.58
C ASP A 98 -7.34 -10.83 -1.71
N VAL A 99 -6.03 -10.56 -1.66
CA VAL A 99 -5.47 -9.38 -1.00
C VAL A 99 -5.46 -8.20 -1.97
N MET A 100 -5.93 -7.04 -1.51
CA MET A 100 -5.92 -5.77 -2.22
C MET A 100 -5.64 -4.61 -1.25
N ASP A 101 -5.62 -3.38 -1.77
CA ASP A 101 -5.32 -2.15 -1.02
C ASP A 101 -3.91 -2.03 -0.43
N TYR A 102 -3.00 -2.91 -0.85
CA TYR A 102 -1.56 -2.82 -0.58
C TYR A 102 -0.89 -1.64 -1.30
N SER A 103 0.17 -1.09 -0.73
CA SER A 103 0.98 -0.02 -1.33
C SER A 103 2.38 -0.52 -1.66
N LEU A 104 3.04 0.09 -2.64
CA LEU A 104 4.50 0.07 -2.74
C LEU A 104 5.04 1.22 -1.88
N LEU A 105 5.75 0.90 -0.80
CA LEU A 105 6.50 1.88 -0.03
C LEU A 105 7.84 2.13 -0.72
N VAL A 106 8.17 3.39 -0.98
CA VAL A 106 9.38 3.81 -1.68
C VAL A 106 10.13 4.85 -0.87
N GLY A 107 11.29 4.48 -0.34
CA GLY A 107 12.22 5.39 0.31
C GLY A 107 13.35 5.78 -0.65
N VAL A 108 13.63 7.08 -0.75
CA VAL A 108 14.80 7.61 -1.44
C VAL A 108 15.86 7.97 -0.40
N ASP A 109 17.02 7.30 -0.47
CA ASP A 109 18.20 7.61 0.33
C ASP A 109 19.21 8.33 -0.58
N GLU A 110 19.22 9.66 -0.50
CA GLU A 110 20.07 10.49 -1.36
C GLU A 110 21.54 10.46 -0.95
N GLU A 111 21.85 10.12 0.31
CA GLU A 111 23.24 10.00 0.77
C GLU A 111 23.90 8.74 0.21
N LYS A 112 23.16 7.62 0.20
CA LYS A 112 23.64 6.35 -0.35
C LYS A 112 23.35 6.17 -1.83
N HIS A 113 22.57 7.07 -2.43
CA HIS A 113 22.05 6.96 -3.81
C HIS A 113 21.28 5.66 -4.05
N GLU A 114 20.42 5.28 -3.10
CA GLU A 114 19.66 4.04 -3.14
C GLU A 114 18.15 4.29 -3.10
N LEU A 115 17.41 3.39 -3.76
CA LEU A 115 15.97 3.26 -3.60
C LEU A 115 15.67 2.03 -2.75
N VAL A 116 14.86 2.22 -1.73
CA VAL A 116 14.40 1.16 -0.84
C VAL A 116 12.91 0.96 -1.07
N LEU A 117 12.52 -0.27 -1.42
CA LEU A 117 11.21 -0.58 -1.96
C LEU A 117 10.62 -1.79 -1.23
N GLY A 118 9.32 -1.79 -0.99
CA GLY A 118 8.62 -2.98 -0.50
C GLY A 118 7.10 -2.83 -0.52
N ILE A 119 6.40 -3.95 -0.74
CA ILE A 119 4.94 -3.96 -0.64
C ILE A 119 4.52 -4.00 0.83
N ILE A 120 3.63 -3.10 1.24
CA ILE A 120 3.09 -2.98 2.59
C ILE A 120 1.55 -3.14 2.60
N ASP A 121 0.95 -3.16 3.79
CA ASP A 121 -0.51 -3.28 3.99
C ASP A 121 -1.16 -4.54 3.40
N PHE A 122 -0.39 -5.61 3.23
CA PHE A 122 -0.84 -6.86 2.60
C PHE A 122 -1.48 -7.87 3.58
N MET A 123 -1.53 -7.59 4.88
CA MET A 123 -2.03 -8.54 5.89
C MET A 123 -3.56 -8.66 5.91
N ARG A 124 -4.26 -7.65 5.37
CA ARG A 124 -5.73 -7.65 5.34
C ARG A 124 -6.19 -8.37 4.08
N GLN A 125 -6.69 -9.59 4.25
CA GLN A 125 -7.52 -10.21 3.22
C GLN A 125 -8.76 -9.34 3.01
N TYR A 126 -9.13 -9.11 1.76
CA TYR A 126 -10.36 -8.42 1.48
C TYR A 126 -11.52 -9.38 1.70
N THR A 127 -12.33 -9.11 2.72
CA THR A 127 -13.59 -9.81 2.93
C THR A 127 -14.64 -9.25 1.97
N TRP A 128 -14.59 -9.72 0.71
CA TRP A 128 -15.56 -9.36 -0.35
C TRP A 128 -16.98 -9.75 0.01
N ASP A 129 -17.14 -10.75 0.86
CA ASP A 129 -18.40 -11.18 1.44
C ASP A 129 -19.21 -10.02 2.07
N LYS A 130 -18.59 -9.08 2.81
CA LYS A 130 -19.33 -7.96 3.44
C LYS A 130 -19.71 -6.83 2.48
N HIS A 131 -18.88 -6.56 1.47
CA HIS A 131 -19.14 -5.47 0.53
C HIS A 131 -19.85 -5.91 -0.73
N LEU A 132 -19.73 -7.16 -1.18
CA LEU A 132 -20.54 -7.73 -2.25
C LEU A 132 -22.01 -7.77 -1.83
N GLU A 133 -22.32 -8.10 -0.57
CA GLU A 133 -23.68 -8.00 -0.04
C GLU A 133 -24.20 -6.55 -0.10
N THR A 134 -23.32 -5.57 0.16
CA THR A 134 -23.66 -4.14 0.09
C THR A 134 -23.76 -3.63 -1.35
N TRP A 135 -22.92 -4.15 -2.26
CA TRP A 135 -22.86 -3.73 -3.67
C TRP A 135 -23.99 -4.35 -4.47
N VAL A 136 -24.33 -5.63 -4.25
CA VAL A 136 -25.54 -6.27 -4.80
C VAL A 136 -26.80 -5.52 -4.34
N LYS A 137 -26.82 -5.01 -3.10
CA LYS A 137 -27.90 -4.12 -2.62
C LYS A 137 -27.88 -2.73 -3.28
N ALA A 138 -26.71 -2.20 -3.65
CA ALA A 138 -26.54 -0.83 -4.17
C ALA A 138 -26.54 -0.69 -5.71
N THR A 139 -26.15 -1.72 -6.47
CA THR A 139 -26.10 -1.68 -7.95
C THR A 139 -27.45 -1.82 -8.60
N GLY A 140 -28.46 -2.18 -7.83
CA GLY A 140 -29.82 -1.93 -8.21
C GLY A 140 -30.44 -3.00 -9.11
N ILE A 141 -31.29 -3.77 -8.45
CA ILE A 141 -32.71 -3.87 -8.84
C ILE A 141 -33.39 -2.44 -8.90
N LEU A 142 -32.67 -1.35 -8.60
CA LEU A 142 -33.12 0.04 -8.42
C LEU A 142 -32.27 1.15 -9.12
N GLY A 143 -31.59 0.87 -10.24
CA GLY A 143 -31.22 1.94 -11.21
C GLY A 143 -30.23 3.05 -10.77
N GLY A 144 -28.95 2.71 -10.55
CA GLY A 144 -27.86 3.69 -10.37
C GLY A 144 -27.24 4.21 -11.70
N PRO A 145 -26.55 5.38 -11.69
CA PRO A 145 -26.09 6.09 -12.89
C PRO A 145 -24.96 5.38 -13.67
N LYS A 146 -25.10 5.36 -15.01
CA LYS A 146 -24.38 4.47 -15.96
C LYS A 146 -22.88 4.71 -16.20
N ASN A 147 -22.24 5.73 -15.61
CA ASN A 147 -20.91 6.19 -16.07
C ASN A 147 -19.81 6.34 -14.99
N ALA A 148 -19.99 5.81 -13.78
CA ALA A 148 -18.91 5.75 -12.79
C ALA A 148 -18.36 4.32 -12.72
N SER A 149 -17.07 4.14 -13.03
CA SER A 149 -16.38 2.87 -12.75
C SER A 149 -16.58 2.53 -11.27
N PRO A 150 -16.93 1.28 -10.91
CA PRO A 150 -17.14 0.89 -9.53
C PRO A 150 -16.00 1.39 -8.63
N THR A 151 -16.34 2.11 -7.55
CA THR A 151 -15.36 2.61 -6.57
C THR A 151 -14.54 1.47 -5.95
N VAL A 152 -15.11 0.26 -5.96
CA VAL A 152 -14.50 -0.96 -5.47
C VAL A 152 -14.12 -1.83 -6.67
N ILE A 153 -12.83 -2.09 -6.85
CA ILE A 153 -12.30 -2.90 -7.96
C ILE A 153 -11.88 -4.27 -7.45
N SER A 154 -12.10 -5.33 -8.23
CA SER A 154 -11.71 -6.69 -7.83
C SER A 154 -10.20 -6.82 -7.61
N PRO A 155 -9.70 -7.82 -6.85
CA PRO A 155 -8.26 -8.00 -6.62
C PRO A 155 -7.48 -8.13 -7.94
N LEU A 156 -8.09 -8.76 -8.95
CA LEU A 156 -7.52 -8.86 -10.29
C LEU A 156 -7.40 -7.50 -11.00
N GLN A 157 -8.41 -6.64 -10.87
CA GLN A 157 -8.39 -5.28 -11.42
C GLN A 157 -7.40 -4.39 -10.65
N TYR A 158 -7.35 -4.51 -9.32
CA TYR A 158 -6.38 -3.82 -8.47
C TYR A 158 -4.95 -4.15 -8.90
N LYS A 159 -4.62 -5.44 -9.02
CA LYS A 159 -3.32 -5.91 -9.51
C LYS A 159 -2.94 -5.29 -10.86
N LYS A 160 -3.86 -5.30 -11.84
CA LYS A 160 -3.60 -4.75 -13.18
C LYS A 160 -3.29 -3.25 -13.13
N ARG A 161 -4.07 -2.50 -12.36
CA ARG A 161 -3.86 -1.06 -12.14
C ARG A 161 -2.51 -0.78 -11.47
N PHE A 162 -2.25 -1.47 -10.36
CA PHE A 162 -1.02 -1.31 -9.59
C PHE A 162 0.22 -1.58 -10.45
N ARG A 163 0.25 -2.69 -11.19
CA ARG A 163 1.36 -3.02 -12.11
C ARG A 163 1.59 -1.94 -13.15
N LYS A 164 0.52 -1.42 -13.78
CA LYS A 164 0.64 -0.36 -14.78
C LYS A 164 1.27 0.91 -14.21
N ALA A 165 0.98 1.24 -12.95
CA ALA A 165 1.54 2.43 -12.30
C ALA A 165 3.01 2.26 -11.87
N MET A 166 3.46 1.02 -11.60
CA MET A 166 4.83 0.72 -11.16
C MET A 166 5.78 0.32 -12.29
N SER A 167 5.34 0.36 -13.56
CA SER A 167 6.13 -0.02 -14.75
C SER A 167 6.67 1.21 -15.50
#